data_AF-A0A7J6A036-F1
#
_entry.id   AF-A0A7J6A036-F1
#
_cell.length_a   1.000
_cell.length_b   1.000
_cell.length_c   1.000
_cell.angle_alpha   90.00
_cell.angle_beta   90.00
_cell.angle_gamma   90.00
#
_symmetry.space_group_name_H-M   'P 1'
#
loop_
_entity.id
_entity.type
_entity.pdbx_description
1 polymer ?
#
loop_
_entity_poly.entity_id
_entity_poly.type
_entity_poly.pdbx_seq_one_letter_code
_entity_poly.pdbx_strand_id
1 'polypeptide(L)'
;MTTIDYSVWDHIEVSDDEDDTHPNIDTPSLFRWRHQARVERMEAFQKKGVDLEKSLSEAKKKLLEAQLRVKELEGEYGRGQEEAGGGQEPGEAAAQGGEDL
;
A
#
# COMPACT_ATOMS: atom_id res chain seq x y z
N MET A 1 34.89 -4.08 -24.50
CA MET A 1 35.44 -4.48 -23.19
C MET A 1 34.46 -3.96 -22.16
N THR A 2 33.73 -4.84 -21.49
CA THR A 2 32.92 -4.45 -20.32
C THR A 2 33.89 -4.06 -19.22
N THR A 3 34.02 -2.76 -18.99
CA THR A 3 34.80 -2.21 -17.89
C THR A 3 34.22 -2.74 -16.58
N ILE A 4 35.07 -3.28 -15.72
CA ILE A 4 34.67 -3.76 -14.39
C ILE A 4 34.29 -2.54 -13.56
N ASP A 5 33.06 -2.56 -13.02
CA ASP A 5 32.53 -1.49 -12.17
C ASP A 5 32.73 -1.83 -10.70
N TYR A 6 33.39 -0.92 -9.97
CA TYR A 6 33.67 -1.02 -8.53
C TYR A 6 32.79 -0.08 -7.69
N SER A 7 31.76 0.56 -8.28
CA SER A 7 30.88 1.54 -7.63
C SER A 7 30.26 1.09 -6.30
N VAL A 8 30.14 -0.22 -6.09
CA VAL A 8 29.70 -0.82 -4.81
C VAL A 8 30.60 -0.41 -3.63
N TRP A 9 31.87 -0.06 -3.88
CA TRP A 9 32.87 0.26 -2.85
C TRP A 9 33.05 1.77 -2.64
N ASP A 10 32.36 2.62 -3.40
CA ASP A 10 32.51 4.08 -3.34
C ASP A 10 31.99 4.69 -2.02
N HIS A 11 31.11 4.00 -1.31
CA HIS A 11 30.36 4.54 -0.17
C HIS A 11 30.53 3.68 1.10
N ILE A 12 31.77 3.24 1.37
CA ILE A 12 32.08 2.49 2.59
C ILE A 12 32.27 3.47 3.74
N GLU A 13 31.35 3.46 4.72
CA GLU A 13 31.49 4.21 5.97
C GLU A 13 32.32 3.41 7.00
N VAL A 14 33.50 3.92 7.37
CA VAL A 14 34.35 3.35 8.43
C VAL A 14 34.29 4.24 9.67
N SER A 15 33.82 3.71 10.80
CA SER A 15 33.64 4.51 12.02
C SER A 15 34.93 4.79 12.79
N ASP A 16 36.01 4.06 12.50
CA ASP A 16 37.33 4.08 13.14
C ASP A 16 38.43 4.55 12.14
N ASP A 17 38.06 5.46 11.24
CA ASP A 17 38.95 5.96 10.20
C ASP A 17 39.99 6.92 10.80
N GLU A 18 41.21 6.41 11.04
CA GLU A 18 42.33 7.15 11.63
C GLU A 18 42.87 8.29 10.74
N ASP A 19 42.52 8.30 9.45
CA ASP A 19 42.90 9.38 8.53
C ASP A 19 41.92 10.58 8.61
N ASP A 20 40.71 10.40 9.15
CA ASP A 20 39.68 11.45 9.30
C ASP A 20 39.65 12.02 10.73
N THR A 21 40.81 12.56 11.14
CA THR A 21 41.05 13.20 12.44
C THR A 21 41.18 14.73 12.33
N HIS A 22 40.84 15.44 13.39
CA HIS A 22 41.01 16.89 13.48
C HIS A 22 41.92 17.25 14.66
N PRO A 23 42.91 18.16 14.50
CA PRO A 23 43.93 18.47 15.51
C PRO A 23 43.41 19.01 16.86
N ASN A 24 42.10 19.27 16.98
CA ASN A 24 41.45 19.77 18.19
C ASN A 24 40.33 18.87 18.70
N ILE A 25 40.14 17.68 18.11
CA ILE A 25 39.11 16.71 18.52
C ILE A 25 39.81 15.45 19.00
N ASP A 26 39.40 14.95 20.16
CA ASP A 26 39.89 13.70 20.73
C ASP A 26 39.41 12.49 19.92
N THR A 27 40.34 11.85 19.20
CA THR A 27 40.08 10.73 18.27
C THR A 27 39.28 9.57 18.89
N PRO A 28 39.60 9.05 20.10
CA PRO A 28 38.85 7.98 20.75
C PRO A 28 37.38 8.35 21.03
N SER A 29 37.13 9.60 21.41
CA SER A 29 35.78 10.10 21.67
C SER A 29 34.98 10.28 20.37
N LEU A 30 35.64 10.76 19.30
CA LEU A 30 35.04 10.93 17.98
C LEU A 30 34.58 9.60 17.36
N PHE A 31 35.41 8.55 17.42
CA PHE A 31 35.07 7.23 16.89
C PHE A 31 33.87 6.61 17.60
N ARG A 32 33.82 6.73 18.93
CA ARG A 32 32.67 6.30 19.73
C ARG A 32 31.40 7.01 19.29
N TRP A 33 31.48 8.33 19.07
CA TRP A 33 30.32 9.12 18.66
C TRP A 33 29.87 8.78 17.23
N ARG A 34 30.80 8.62 16.29
CA ARG A 34 30.51 8.18 14.91
C ARG A 34 29.87 6.78 14.89
N HIS A 35 30.40 5.86 15.67
CA HIS A 35 29.83 4.51 15.82
C HIS A 35 28.39 4.57 16.36
N GLN A 36 28.20 5.32 17.44
CA GLN A 36 26.88 5.48 18.07
C GLN A 36 25.86 6.10 17.09
N ALA A 37 26.24 7.17 16.41
CA ALA A 37 25.39 7.81 15.41
C ALA A 37 25.03 6.84 14.26
N ARG A 38 25.97 5.99 13.83
CA ARG A 38 25.71 4.97 12.81
C ARG A 38 24.71 3.92 13.31
N VAL A 39 24.86 3.43 14.54
CA VAL A 39 23.93 2.48 15.17
C VAL A 39 22.53 3.09 15.26
N GLU A 40 22.41 4.33 15.76
CA GLU A 40 21.12 5.03 15.86
C GLU A 40 20.46 5.23 14.49
N ARG A 41 21.23 5.57 13.45
CA ARG A 41 20.71 5.65 12.07
C ARG A 41 20.18 4.31 11.58
N MET A 42 20.93 3.23 11.79
CA MET A 42 20.53 1.88 11.39
C MET A 42 19.27 1.41 12.14
N GLU A 43 19.18 1.65 13.45
CA GLU A 43 18.01 1.32 14.25
C GLU A 43 16.78 2.11 13.81
N ALA A 44 16.93 3.42 13.58
CA ALA A 44 15.85 4.27 13.08
C ALA A 44 15.37 3.83 11.69
N PHE A 45 16.30 3.44 10.80
CA PHE A 45 15.97 2.93 9.48
C PHE A 45 15.21 1.60 9.55
N GLN A 46 15.68 0.65 10.36
CA GLN A 46 15.02 -0.64 10.57
C GLN A 46 13.61 -0.45 11.15
N LYS A 47 13.48 0.37 12.19
CA LYS A 47 12.18 0.68 12.80
C LYS A 47 11.21 1.28 11.79
N LYS A 48 11.65 2.26 11.01
CA LYS A 48 10.84 2.85 9.92
C LYS A 48 10.44 1.81 8.88
N GLY A 49 11.34 0.89 8.51
CA GLY A 49 11.05 -0.21 7.59
C GLY A 49 9.92 -1.11 8.10
N VAL A 50 9.99 -1.53 9.37
CA VAL A 50 8.97 -2.36 10.02
C VAL A 50 7.64 -1.62 10.12
N ASP A 51 7.63 -0.35 10.53
CA ASP A 51 6.41 0.46 10.65
C ASP A 51 5.73 0.64 9.28
N LEU A 52 6.52 0.89 8.22
CA LEU A 52 6.03 0.99 6.86
C LEU A 52 5.43 -0.33 6.38
N GLU A 53 6.11 -1.47 6.60
CA GLU A 53 5.59 -2.79 6.22
C GLU A 53 4.27 -3.11 6.94
N LYS A 54 4.19 -2.80 8.24
CA LYS A 54 2.95 -2.93 9.02
C LYS A 54 1.83 -2.10 8.40
N SER A 55 2.08 -0.82 8.15
CA SER A 55 1.09 0.09 7.56
C SER A 55 0.62 -0.38 6.19
N LEU A 56 1.53 -0.91 5.37
CA LEU A 56 1.24 -1.48 4.05
C LEU A 56 0.32 -2.71 4.21
N SER A 57 0.65 -3.61 5.14
CA SER A 57 -0.14 -4.81 5.39
C SER A 57 -1.57 -4.49 5.86
N GLU A 58 -1.73 -3.47 6.71
CA GLU A 58 -3.03 -3.00 7.19
C GLU A 58 -3.83 -2.33 6.07
N ALA A 59 -3.18 -1.50 5.26
CA ALA A 59 -3.80 -0.86 4.11
C ALA A 59 -4.29 -1.89 3.08
N LYS A 60 -3.49 -2.94 2.81
CA LYS A 60 -3.88 -4.06 1.94
C LYS A 60 -5.11 -4.81 2.48
N LYS A 61 -5.14 -5.11 3.78
CA LYS A 61 -6.30 -5.78 4.40
C LYS A 61 -7.58 -4.95 4.26
N LYS A 62 -7.51 -3.66 4.63
CA LYS A 62 -8.65 -2.73 4.49
C LYS A 62 -9.12 -2.59 3.05
N LEU A 63 -8.20 -2.57 2.09
CA LEU A 63 -8.53 -2.51 0.67
C LEU A 63 -9.26 -3.77 0.20
N LEU A 64 -8.82 -4.96 0.63
CA LEU A 64 -9.50 -6.22 0.32
C LEU A 64 -10.90 -6.29 0.95
N GLU A 65 -11.03 -5.88 2.21
CA GLU A 65 -12.32 -5.81 2.90
C GLU A 65 -13.29 -4.85 2.20
N ALA A 66 -12.81 -3.67 1.81
CA ALA A 66 -13.60 -2.70 1.05
C ALA A 66 -14.02 -3.25 -0.33
N GLN A 67 -13.12 -3.92 -1.04
CA GLN A 67 -13.41 -4.55 -2.33
C GLN A 67 -14.46 -5.66 -2.20
N LEU A 68 -14.39 -6.48 -1.15
CA LEU A 68 -15.40 -7.49 -0.86
C LEU A 68 -16.75 -6.83 -0.57
N ARG A 69 -16.77 -5.79 0.26
CA ARG A 69 -17.99 -5.08 0.62
C ARG A 69 -18.65 -4.42 -0.59
N VAL A 70 -17.86 -3.84 -1.49
CA VAL A 70 -18.37 -3.26 -2.75
C VAL A 70 -19.02 -4.35 -3.61
N LYS A 71 -18.38 -5.51 -3.78
CA LYS A 71 -18.95 -6.63 -4.54
C LYS A 71 -20.25 -7.18 -3.94
N GLU A 72 -20.32 -7.30 -2.61
CA GLU A 72 -21.55 -7.69 -1.92
C GLU A 72 -22.68 -6.72 -2.22
N LEU A 73 -22.43 -5.41 -2.06
CA LEU A 73 -23.42 -4.37 -2.31
C LEU A 73 -23.83 -4.28 -3.78
N GLU A 74 -22.91 -4.47 -4.73
CA GLU A 74 -23.22 -4.56 -6.16
C GLU A 74 -24.12 -5.77 -6.47
N GLY A 75 -23.87 -6.92 -5.84
CA GLY A 75 -24.70 -8.11 -5.98
C GLY A 75 -26.09 -7.98 -5.35
N GLU A 76 -26.22 -7.24 -4.25
CA GLU A 76 -27.50 -6.90 -3.62
C GLU A 76 -28.30 -5.88 -4.47
N TYR A 77 -27.62 -4.87 -5.04
CA TYR A 77 -28.25 -3.89 -5.94
C TYR A 77 -28.78 -4.54 -7.22
N GLY A 78 -28.07 -5.51 -7.79
CA GLY A 78 -28.54 -6.28 -8.95
C GLY A 78 -29.80 -7.10 -8.65
N ARG A 79 -29.86 -7.75 -7.48
CA ARG A 79 -31.05 -8.50 -7.04
C ARG A 79 -32.26 -7.61 -6.74
N GLY A 80 -32.04 -6.40 -6.21
CA GLY A 80 -33.11 -5.44 -5.95
C GLY A 80 -33.76 -4.85 -7.21
N GLN A 81 -33.06 -4.82 -8.35
CA GLN A 81 -33.62 -4.35 -9.61
C GLN A 81 -34.49 -5.40 -10.33
N GLU A 82 -34.22 -6.69 -10.17
CA GLU A 82 -35.05 -7.76 -10.74
C GLU A 82 -36.41 -7.88 -10.02
N GLU A 83 -36.44 -7.64 -8.70
CA GLU A 83 -37.68 -7.69 -7.90
C GLU A 83 -38.61 -6.48 -8.14
N ALA A 84 -38.07 -5.32 -8.57
CA ALA A 84 -38.87 -4.11 -8.84
C ALA A 84 -39.50 -4.07 -10.26
N GLY A 85 -39.15 -5.00 -11.15
CA GLY A 85 -39.68 -5.08 -12.52
C GLY A 85 -40.91 -5.98 -12.69
N GLY A 86 -41.35 -6.68 -11.65
CA GLY A 86 -42.45 -7.66 -11.68
C GLY A 86 -43.83 -7.11 -11.29
N GLY A 87 -44.16 -5.87 -11.67
CA GLY A 87 -45.48 -5.28 -11.47
C GLY A 87 -46.42 -5.69 -12.60
N GLN A 88 -47.32 -6.64 -12.30
CA GLN A 88 -48.34 -7.19 -13.19
C GLN A 88 -49.27 -6.12 -13.78
N GLU A 89 -49.22 -5.91 -15.11
CA GLU A 89 -50.27 -5.25 -15.89
C GLU A 89 -51.56 -6.10 -15.78
N PRO A 90 -52.68 -5.58 -15.22
CA PRO A 90 -53.95 -6.30 -15.23
C PRO A 90 -54.52 -6.32 -16.66
N GLY A 91 -54.77 -7.53 -17.14
CA GLY A 91 -55.23 -7.79 -18.50
C GLY A 91 -56.53 -7.06 -18.84
N GLU A 92 -56.52 -6.40 -20.00
CA GLU A 92 -57.71 -5.91 -20.67
C GLU A 92 -58.42 -7.11 -21.31
N ALA A 93 -59.35 -7.68 -20.55
CA ALA A 93 -60.24 -8.72 -21.03
C ALA A 93 -61.27 -8.13 -22.01
N ALA A 94 -61.19 -8.61 -23.25
CA ALA A 94 -62.30 -8.93 -24.16
C ALA A 94 -63.55 -8.03 -24.14
N ALA A 95 -63.78 -7.34 -25.27
CA ALA A 95 -65.11 -7.17 -25.83
C ALA A 95 -65.06 -7.31 -27.35
N GLN A 96 -65.28 -8.54 -27.83
CA GLN A 96 -65.76 -8.77 -29.18
C GLN A 96 -67.22 -8.29 -29.22
N GLY A 97 -67.49 -7.20 -29.93
CA GLY A 97 -68.83 -6.75 -30.31
C GLY A 97 -68.81 -6.52 -31.81
N GLY A 98 -69.41 -7.46 -32.55
CA GLY A 98 -69.66 -7.33 -33.98
C GLY A 98 -70.96 -6.58 -34.21
N GLU A 99 -70.93 -5.60 -35.10
CA GLU A 99 -72.06 -4.85 -35.67
C GLU A 99 -71.40 -3.72 -36.49
N ASP A 100 -71.74 -3.36 -37.73
CA ASP A 100 -72.75 -3.76 -38.70
C ASP A 100 -72.35 -3.10 -40.04
N LEU A 101 -72.80 -3.71 -41.15
CA LEU A 101 -72.91 -3.19 -42.55
C LEU A 101 -71.67 -3.18 -43.46
#